data_AF-A0A5R9A4X9-F1
#
_entry.id   AF-A0A5R9A4X9-F1
#
_cell.length_a   1.000
_cell.length_b   1.000
_cell.length_c   1.000
_cell.angle_alpha   90.00
_cell.angle_beta   90.00
_cell.angle_gamma   90.00
#
_symmetry.space_group_name_H-M   'P 1'
#
loop_
_entity.id
_entity.type
_entity.pdbx_description
1 polymer ?
#
loop_
_entity_poly.entity_id
_entity_poly.type
_entity_poly.pdbx_seq_one_letter_code
_entity_poly.pdbx_strand_id
1 'polypeptide(L)' 'MELNRYETVERVIKKLDNKINKLLNEDILKSKELSILIDLRGIYIKEYEGLTRSKNTHEMFKKENGYGK' A
#
# COMPACT_ATOMS: atom_id res chain seq x y z
N MET A 1 -18.59 -5.02 2.02
CA MET A 1 -17.62 -4.94 3.14
C MET A 1 -16.23 -4.75 2.52
N GLU A 2 -15.87 -3.51 2.14
CA GLU A 2 -14.59 -3.17 1.46
C GLU A 2 -13.44 -2.85 2.43
N LEU A 3 -13.71 -2.87 3.74
CA LEU A 3 -12.78 -2.49 4.81
C LEU A 3 -11.51 -3.37 4.92
N ASN A 4 -11.48 -4.56 4.31
CA ASN A 4 -10.36 -5.49 4.55
C ASN A 4 -9.14 -5.22 3.64
N ARG A 5 -9.35 -4.81 2.37
CA ARG A 5 -8.24 -4.76 1.40
C ARG A 5 -7.31 -3.56 1.60
N TYR A 6 -7.88 -2.39 1.87
CA TYR A 6 -7.10 -1.17 2.08
C TYR A 6 -6.17 -1.28 3.30
N GLU A 7 -6.74 -1.67 4.44
CA GLU A 7 -5.99 -1.89 5.69
C GLU A 7 -4.94 -3.00 5.54
N THR A 8 -5.25 -4.04 4.76
CA THR A 8 -4.30 -5.12 4.48
C THR A 8 -3.10 -4.62 3.69
N VAL A 9 -3.33 -3.87 2.60
CA VAL A 9 -2.25 -3.31 1.77
C VAL A 9 -1.40 -2.34 2.58
N GLU A 10 -2.02 -1.44 3.36
CA GLU A 10 -1.30 -0.51 4.24
C GLU A 10 -0.43 -1.25 5.27
N ARG A 11 -0.97 -2.31 5.89
CA ARG A 11 -0.23 -3.13 6.86
C ARG A 11 0.96 -3.86 6.20
N VAL A 12 0.82 -4.32 4.96
CA VAL A 12 1.93 -4.94 4.23
C VAL A 12 3.02 -3.92 3.92
N ILE A 13 2.67 -2.71 3.46
CA ILE A 13 3.63 -1.64 3.23
C ILE A 13 4.43 -1.34 4.51
N LYS A 14 3.76 -1.17 5.66
CA LYS A 14 4.42 -0.93 6.96
C LYS A 14 5.37 -2.07 7.36
N LYS A 15 5.01 -3.31 7.08
CA LYS A 15 5.89 -4.47 7.35
C LYS A 15 7.13 -4.45 6.45
N LEU A 16 6.97 -4.10 5.18
CA LEU A 16 8.07 -3.96 4.24
C LEU A 16 9.01 -2.82 4.64
N ASP A 17 8.47 -1.66 5.01
CA ASP A 17 9.25 -0.52 5.53
C ASP A 17 10.09 -0.92 6.73
N ASN A 18 9.50 -1.61 7.71
CA ASN A 18 10.22 -2.08 8.89
C ASN A 18 11.35 -3.05 8.53
N LYS A 19 11.13 -3.95 7.56
CA LYS A 19 12.15 -4.93 7.17
C LYS A 19 13.28 -4.27 6.37
N ILE A 20 12.95 -3.35 5.47
CA ILE A 20 13.93 -2.54 4.73
C ILE A 20 14.79 -1.73 5.71
N ASN A 21 14.16 -1.04 6.66
CA ASN A 21 14.88 -0.25 7.66
C ASN A 21 15.81 -1.11 8.53
N LYS A 22 15.39 -2.32 8.91
CA LYS A 22 16.27 -3.26 9.64
C LYS A 22 17.49 -3.63 8.80
N LEU A 23 17.30 -4.01 7.53
CA LEU A 23 18.39 -4.41 6.65
C LEU A 23 19.34 -3.25 6.28
N LEU A 24 18.84 -2.01 6.24
CA LEU A 24 19.67 -0.83 6.04
C LEU A 24 20.50 -0.48 7.29
N ASN A 25 20.01 -0.83 8.47
CA ASN A 25 20.69 -0.60 9.75
C ASN A 25 21.58 -1.77 10.19
N GLU A 26 21.46 -2.94 9.54
CA GLU A 26 22.40 -4.04 9.72
C GLU A 26 23.70 -3.71 8.95
N ASP A 27 24.84 -3.71 9.63
CA ASP A 27 26.18 -3.49 9.05
C ASP A 27 26.55 -4.52 7.94
N ILE A 28 25.72 -5.56 7.79
CA ILE A 28 25.80 -6.56 6.73
C ILE A 28 24.79 -6.20 5.64
N LEU A 29 25.28 -5.54 4.59
CA LEU A 29 24.45 -5.15 3.45
C LEU A 29 23.99 -6.38 2.63
N LYS A 30 22.79 -6.88 2.90
CA LYS A 30 22.14 -7.93 2.09
C LYS A 30 21.49 -7.32 0.84
N SER A 31 22.30 -6.77 -0.06
CA SER A 31 21.86 -5.99 -1.23
C SER A 31 20.76 -6.66 -2.08
N LYS A 32 20.86 -7.98 -2.29
CA LYS A 32 19.85 -8.75 -3.03
C LYS A 32 18.51 -8.83 -2.30
N GLU A 33 18.52 -9.08 -0.99
CA GLU A 33 17.28 -9.13 -0.18
C GLU A 33 16.64 -7.75 -0.11
N LEU A 34 17.45 -6.71 0.05
CA LEU A 34 16.99 -5.32 0.07
C LEU A 34 16.32 -4.92 -1.25
N SER A 35 16.92 -5.26 -2.40
CA SER A 35 16.34 -4.99 -3.72
C SER A 35 14.96 -5.63 -3.88
N ILE A 36 14.82 -6.91 -3.53
CA ILE A 36 13.55 -7.64 -3.61
C ILE A 36 12.48 -6.98 -2.74
N LEU A 37 12.84 -6.53 -1.54
CA LEU A 37 11.90 -5.86 -0.63
C LEU A 37 11.47 -4.49 -1.14
N ILE A 38 12.38 -3.73 -1.75
CA ILE A 38 12.07 -2.44 -2.38
C ILE A 38 11.11 -2.65 -3.56
N ASP A 39 11.37 -3.65 -4.41
CA ASP A 39 10.51 -3.99 -5.54
C ASP A 39 9.09 -4.36 -5.08
N LEU A 40 8.99 -5.25 -4.08
CA LEU A 40 7.73 -5.63 -3.46
C LEU A 40 6.99 -4.43 -2.87
N ARG A 41 7.70 -3.55 -2.16
CA ARG A 41 7.13 -2.32 -1.61
C ARG A 41 6.53 -1.45 -2.72
N GLY A 42 7.23 -1.31 -3.84
CA GLY A 42 6.75 -0.57 -5.00
C GLY A 42 5.45 -1.11 -5.58
N ILE A 43 5.29 -2.44 -5.64
CA ILE A 43 4.06 -3.09 -6.09
C ILE A 43 2.88 -2.74 -5.16
N TYR A 44 3.06 -2.86 -3.85
CA TYR A 44 1.99 -2.57 -2.89
C TYR A 44 1.63 -1.09 -2.82
N ILE A 45 2.59 -0.17 -3.02
CA ILE A 45 2.29 1.27 -3.15
C ILE A 45 1.37 1.53 -4.34
N LYS A 46 1.65 0.94 -5.50
CA LYS A 46 0.77 1.07 -6.69
C LYS A 46 -0.63 0.53 -6.43
N GLU A 47 -0.75 -0.60 -5.73
CA GLU A 47 -2.05 -1.15 -5.35
C GLU A 47 -2.80 -0.20 -4.40
N TYR A 48 -2.11 0.36 -3.40
CA TYR A 48 -2.68 1.33 -2.47
C TYR A 48 -3.21 2.59 -3.18
N GLU A 49 -2.43 3.11 -4.14
CA GLU A 49 -2.85 4.23 -4.99
C GLU A 49 -4.07 3.87 -5.84
N GLY A 50 -4.10 2.67 -6.43
CA GLY A 50 -5.24 2.17 -7.19
C GLY A 50 -6.51 2.07 -6.34
N LEU A 51 -6.41 1.54 -5.12
CA LEU A 51 -7.51 1.47 -4.16
C LEU A 51 -7.98 2.87 -3.75
N THR A 52 -7.05 3.79 -3.51
CA THR A 52 -7.36 5.19 -3.17
C THR A 52 -8.12 5.87 -4.31
N ARG A 53 -7.68 5.71 -5.56
CA ARG A 53 -8.37 6.24 -6.74
C ARG A 53 -9.76 5.63 -6.88
N SER A 54 -9.89 4.31 -6.74
CA SER A 54 -11.18 3.62 -6.81
C SER A 54 -12.17 4.15 -5.77
N LYS A 55 -11.70 4.36 -4.52
CA LYS A 55 -12.52 4.93 -3.45
C LYS A 55 -12.97 6.35 -3.78
N ASN A 56 -12.05 7.20 -4.23
CA ASN A 56 -12.36 8.59 -4.58
C ASN A 56 -13.36 8.67 -5.74
N THR A 57 -13.18 7.87 -6.78
CA THR A 57 -14.12 7.79 -7.91
C THR A 57 -15.50 7.34 -7.44
N HIS A 58 -15.58 6.30 -6.60
CA HIS A 58 -16.85 5.84 -6.02
C HIS A 58 -17.55 6.92 -5.19
N GLU A 59 -16.81 7.67 -4.39
CA GLU A 59 -17.34 8.80 -3.61
C GLU A 59 -17.84 9.94 -4.49
N MET A 60 -17.17 10.25 -5.60
CA MET A 60 -17.63 11.23 -6.59
C MET A 60 -18.97 10.80 -7.21
N PHE A 61 -19.09 9.55 -7.67
CA PHE A 61 -20.34 9.02 -8.23
C PHE A 61 -21.50 9.02 -7.22
N LYS A 62 -21.23 8.76 -5.94
CA LYS A 62 -22.25 8.87 -4.88
C LYS A 62 -22.74 10.30 -4.67
N LYS A 63 -21.84 11.28 -4.76
CA LYS A 63 -22.18 12.70 -4.62
C LYS A 63 -22.95 13.24 -5.82
N GLU A 64 -22.60 12.82 -7.03
CA GLU A 64 -23.26 13.27 -8.27
C GLU A 64 -24.66 12.65 -8.45
N ASN A 65 -24.85 11.39 -8.06
CA ASN A 65 -26.12 10.67 -8.27
C ASN A 65 -27.13 10.77 -7.12
N GLY A 66 -26.87 11.55 -6.06
CA GLY A 66 -27.87 11.81 -5.02
C GLY A 66 -28.37 10.58 -4.24
N TYR A 67 -27.64 9.45 -4.25
CA TYR A 67 -27.94 8.28 -3.39
C TYR A 67 -27.49 8.49 -1.93
N GLY A 68 -27.63 9.73 -1.46
CA GLY A 68 -27.59 10.11 -0.05
C GLY A 68 -29.02 10.43 0.40
N LYS A 69 -29.84 9.40 0.57
CA LYS A 69 -31.05 9.44 1.39
C LYS A 69 -31.06 8.22 2.28
#